data_AF-A0A9E5JQ88-F1
#
_entry.id   AF-A0A9E5JQ88-F1
#
_cell.length_a   1.000
_cell.length_b   1.000
_cell.length_c   1.000
_cell.angle_alpha   90.00
_cell.angle_beta   90.00
_cell.angle_gamma   90.00
#
_symmetry.space_group_name_H-M   'P 1'
#
loop_
_entity.id
_entity.type
_entity.pdbx_description
1 polymer ?
#
loop_
_entity_poly.entity_id
_entity_poly.type
_entity_poly.pdbx_seq_one_letter_code
_entity_poly.pdbx_strand_id
1 'polypeptide(L)'
;MDNPTPTNKNNISTGKTQSCTREIKPVYTLTTEKRIKEMYNVHARWMGRLLTTLSTITFSVATLAQDGQPLAPNTQITLTQTTLSPDVIAVLITAAVAFIAAIITIRSSRDIARRKNAIDAIMAGRRDDKLQEAMKKMREIDANDAISMETYYFANVEDKDGRSLLLYLLNHYENICVGVNNGIFDEEIVKRAEHTIIKNVRTMCLPLIEKARRGENSTTFFRELTELATRWDKKPLERDQAGKIRQAISAIF
;
A
#
# COMPACT_ATOMS: atom_id res chain seq x y z
N MET A 1 -37.25 1.47 -73.98
CA MET A 1 -36.92 2.87 -73.66
C MET A 1 -35.89 2.81 -72.57
N ASP A 2 -34.65 3.05 -72.99
CA ASP A 2 -33.44 3.02 -72.19
C ASP A 2 -33.32 4.22 -71.24
N ASN A 3 -32.39 4.05 -70.29
CA ASN A 3 -31.58 5.07 -69.61
C ASN A 3 -32.03 5.51 -68.19
N PRO A 4 -31.09 5.93 -67.31
CA PRO A 4 -30.33 5.00 -66.47
C PRO A 4 -30.29 5.43 -64.99
N THR A 5 -29.74 4.53 -64.17
CA THR A 5 -29.31 4.71 -62.78
C THR A 5 -28.44 5.96 -62.55
N PRO A 6 -28.51 6.55 -61.35
CA PRO A 6 -27.30 7.05 -60.70
C PRO A 6 -26.99 6.25 -59.43
N THR A 7 -25.81 5.66 -59.47
CA THR A 7 -25.06 5.04 -58.39
C THR A 7 -24.99 5.92 -57.14
N ASN A 8 -25.45 5.41 -55.99
CA ASN A 8 -25.08 5.97 -54.68
C ASN A 8 -24.01 5.07 -54.03
N LYS A 9 -22.76 5.52 -54.12
CA LYS A 9 -21.60 4.97 -53.41
C LYS A 9 -21.58 5.58 -52.01
N ASN A 10 -22.20 4.92 -51.04
CA ASN A 10 -21.92 5.21 -49.64
C ASN A 10 -20.80 4.29 -49.15
N ASN A 11 -19.62 4.90 -49.09
CA ASN A 11 -18.37 4.35 -48.60
C ASN A 11 -18.53 3.75 -47.20
N ILE A 12 -18.24 2.45 -47.11
CA ILE A 12 -17.81 1.78 -45.89
C ILE A 12 -16.43 2.33 -45.57
N SER A 13 -16.40 3.40 -44.76
CA SER A 13 -15.20 3.84 -44.06
C SER A 13 -15.03 2.94 -42.84
N THR A 14 -14.23 1.88 -43.00
CA THR A 14 -13.60 1.19 -41.87
C THR A 14 -12.66 2.18 -41.18
N GLY A 15 -13.21 2.94 -40.24
CA GLY A 15 -12.43 3.71 -39.28
C GLY A 15 -11.60 2.72 -38.46
N LYS A 16 -10.34 2.53 -38.85
CA LYS A 16 -9.35 1.85 -38.03
C LYS A 16 -9.35 2.52 -36.66
N THR A 17 -9.68 1.73 -35.66
CA THR A 17 -9.45 1.96 -34.24
C THR A 17 -8.00 2.37 -34.02
N GLN A 18 -7.73 3.67 -33.98
CA GLN A 18 -6.49 4.19 -33.41
C GLN A 18 -6.73 4.32 -31.91
N SER A 19 -6.60 3.18 -31.24
CA SER A 19 -6.42 3.12 -29.79
C SER A 19 -5.19 3.95 -29.46
N CYS A 20 -5.41 5.18 -29.00
CA CYS A 20 -4.37 5.97 -28.36
C CYS A 20 -4.16 5.36 -26.97
N THR A 21 -3.48 4.22 -26.90
CA THR A 21 -2.80 3.78 -25.69
C THR A 21 -1.67 4.77 -25.42
N ARG A 22 -2.03 5.95 -24.90
CA ARG A 22 -1.10 6.73 -24.09
C ARG A 22 -0.88 5.86 -22.86
N GLU A 23 0.27 5.21 -22.80
CA GLU A 23 0.80 4.65 -21.55
C GLU A 23 0.80 5.80 -20.52
N ILE A 24 -0.28 5.93 -19.75
CA ILE A 24 -0.26 6.69 -18.52
C ILE A 24 0.53 5.81 -17.56
N LYS A 25 1.86 5.94 -17.61
CA LYS A 25 2.70 5.42 -16.53
C LYS A 25 2.18 6.06 -15.25
N PRO A 26 1.62 5.30 -14.29
CA PRO A 26 1.11 5.90 -13.08
C PRO A 26 2.24 6.68 -12.42
N VAL A 27 2.03 7.98 -12.18
CA VAL A 27 3.03 8.93 -11.64
C VAL A 27 3.67 8.40 -10.33
N TYR A 28 3.03 7.44 -9.67
CA TYR A 28 3.49 6.77 -8.45
C TYR A 28 4.50 5.62 -8.67
N THR A 29 4.57 4.99 -9.85
CA THR A 29 5.55 3.89 -10.09
C THR A 29 6.94 4.42 -10.43
N LEU A 30 7.03 5.57 -11.11
CA LEU A 30 8.31 6.16 -11.52
C LEU A 30 9.14 6.64 -10.32
N THR A 31 8.51 7.13 -9.25
CA THR A 31 9.22 7.61 -8.05
C THR A 31 9.65 6.47 -7.14
N THR A 32 8.86 5.40 -7.05
CA THR A 32 9.18 4.22 -6.23
C THR A 32 10.23 3.34 -6.89
N GLU A 33 10.15 3.07 -8.19
CA GLU A 33 11.20 2.32 -8.90
C GLU A 33 12.54 3.05 -8.91
N LYS A 34 12.52 4.38 -9.11
CA LYS A 34 13.75 5.18 -9.12
C LYS A 34 14.41 5.20 -7.74
N ARG A 35 13.60 5.33 -6.67
CA ARG A 35 14.11 5.24 -5.28
C ARG A 35 14.57 3.85 -4.89
N ILE A 36 13.91 2.79 -5.34
CA ILE A 36 14.33 1.41 -5.09
C ILE A 36 15.61 1.08 -5.85
N LYS A 37 15.74 1.50 -7.11
CA LYS A 37 16.97 1.33 -7.91
C LYS A 37 18.11 2.18 -7.37
N GLU A 38 17.87 3.40 -6.90
CA GLU A 38 18.86 4.21 -6.19
C GLU A 38 19.27 3.55 -4.88
N MET A 39 18.33 3.04 -4.09
CA MET A 39 18.63 2.37 -2.83
C MET A 39 19.44 1.08 -3.05
N TYR A 40 19.12 0.29 -4.09
CA TYR A 40 19.86 -0.91 -4.45
C TYR A 40 21.25 -0.59 -5.00
N ASN A 41 21.39 0.44 -5.84
CA ASN A 41 22.69 0.90 -6.35
C ASN A 41 23.57 1.50 -5.24
N VAL A 42 22.98 2.20 -4.27
CA VAL A 42 23.69 2.72 -3.09
C VAL A 42 24.14 1.56 -2.20
N HIS A 43 23.29 0.55 -1.97
CA HIS A 43 23.67 -0.67 -1.23
C HIS A 43 24.73 -1.50 -1.96
N ALA A 44 24.63 -1.68 -3.28
CA ALA A 44 25.63 -2.40 -4.07
C ALA A 44 26.99 -1.70 -4.07
N ARG A 45 27.02 -0.36 -4.12
CA ARG A 45 28.26 0.43 -3.97
C ARG A 45 28.84 0.37 -2.57
N TRP A 46 28.00 0.36 -1.52
CA TRP A 46 28.44 0.17 -0.14
C TRP A 46 28.99 -1.24 0.11
N MET A 47 28.31 -2.27 -0.39
CA MET A 47 28.75 -3.67 -0.30
C MET A 47 30.05 -3.93 -1.05
N GLY A 48 30.21 -3.34 -2.24
CA GLY A 48 31.46 -3.45 -3.02
C GLY A 48 32.66 -2.79 -2.33
N ARG A 49 32.45 -1.65 -1.66
CA ARG A 49 33.49 -0.98 -0.84
C ARG A 49 33.84 -1.77 0.42
N LEU A 50 32.86 -2.39 1.08
CA LEU A 50 33.08 -3.23 2.25
C LEU A 50 33.92 -4.48 1.93
N LEU A 51 33.63 -5.15 0.81
CA LEU A 51 34.37 -6.35 0.40
C LEU A 51 35.81 -6.04 -0.02
N THR A 52 36.06 -4.88 -0.64
CA THR A 52 37.41 -4.45 -1.02
C THR A 52 38.23 -3.96 0.17
N THR A 53 37.61 -3.41 1.22
CA THR A 53 38.32 -3.10 2.47
C THR A 53 38.69 -4.34 3.28
N LEU A 54 37.87 -5.41 3.21
CA LEU A 54 38.12 -6.66 3.94
C LEU A 54 39.27 -7.49 3.36
N SER A 55 39.56 -7.39 2.06
CA SER A 55 40.68 -8.12 1.44
C SER A 55 42.06 -7.51 1.70
N THR A 56 42.14 -6.33 2.33
CA THR A 56 43.39 -5.55 2.41
C THR A 56 43.98 -5.50 3.84
N ILE A 57 43.32 -6.09 4.82
CA ILE A 57 43.78 -6.10 6.23
C ILE A 57 44.22 -7.52 6.59
N THR A 58 45.39 -7.92 6.09
CA THR A 58 46.17 -9.04 6.64
C THR A 58 47.51 -8.47 7.09
N PHE A 59 47.67 -8.22 8.39
CA PHE A 59 48.95 -7.84 8.98
C PHE A 59 49.62 -9.08 9.56
N SER A 60 50.84 -9.35 9.09
CA SER A 60 51.73 -10.36 9.65
C SER A 60 52.10 -10.02 11.09
N VAL A 61 51.96 -10.97 12.02
CA VAL A 61 52.52 -10.87 13.38
C VAL A 61 53.59 -11.95 13.53
N ALA A 62 54.82 -11.51 13.78
CA ALA A 62 55.98 -12.38 13.96
C ALA A 62 55.93 -13.08 15.32
N THR A 63 56.20 -14.38 15.33
CA THR A 63 56.41 -15.18 16.53
C THR A 63 57.89 -15.08 16.92
N LEU A 64 58.20 -14.69 18.15
CA LEU A 64 59.57 -14.79 18.69
C LEU A 64 59.59 -15.64 19.95
N ALA A 65 60.22 -16.81 19.76
CA ALA A 65 61.05 -17.59 20.67
C ALA A 65 60.51 -17.95 22.05
N GLN A 66 60.23 -19.24 22.24
CA GLN A 66 60.61 -19.93 23.46
C GLN A 66 61.24 -21.28 23.10
N ASP A 67 62.57 -21.35 23.18
CA ASP A 67 63.26 -22.58 23.57
C ASP A 67 64.28 -22.24 24.68
N GLY A 68 63.84 -22.46 25.92
CA GLY A 68 64.63 -23.18 26.94
C GLY A 68 65.90 -22.55 27.53
N GLN A 69 65.90 -21.30 28.01
CA GLN A 69 66.92 -20.85 28.97
C GLN A 69 66.31 -20.33 30.30
N PRO A 70 66.91 -20.67 31.46
CA PRO A 70 66.33 -20.43 32.78
C PRO A 70 66.38 -18.96 33.21
N LEU A 71 65.33 -18.51 33.89
CA LEU A 71 65.08 -17.11 34.28
C LEU A 71 65.94 -16.68 35.50
N ALA A 72 66.51 -15.47 35.43
CA ALA A 72 67.30 -14.80 36.49
C ALA A 72 66.42 -14.15 37.59
N PRO A 73 66.93 -13.88 38.81
CA PRO A 73 66.15 -13.63 40.05
C PRO A 73 65.47 -12.24 40.17
N ASN A 74 65.19 -11.57 39.06
CA ASN A 74 64.61 -10.23 38.98
C ASN A 74 63.49 -10.15 37.92
N THR A 75 62.74 -11.24 37.75
CA THR A 75 61.69 -11.34 36.73
C THR A 75 60.46 -10.50 37.10
N GLN A 76 60.19 -9.45 36.32
CA GLN A 76 58.92 -8.73 36.42
C GLN A 76 57.80 -9.56 35.78
N ILE A 77 56.69 -9.70 36.49
CA ILE A 77 55.48 -10.38 35.99
C ILE A 77 54.79 -9.41 35.02
N THR A 78 54.88 -9.68 33.73
CA THR A 78 54.11 -8.94 32.72
C THR A 78 52.67 -9.45 32.72
N LEU A 79 51.72 -8.62 33.17
CA LEU A 79 50.28 -8.89 33.07
C LEU A 79 49.89 -8.99 31.58
N THR A 80 49.67 -10.20 31.09
CA THR A 80 49.15 -10.42 29.74
C THR A 80 47.69 -9.96 29.71
N GLN A 81 47.46 -8.78 29.16
CA GLN A 81 46.10 -8.35 28.81
C GLN A 81 45.59 -9.28 27.70
N THR A 82 44.55 -10.05 27.99
CA THR A 82 43.80 -10.80 26.97
C THR A 82 43.11 -9.80 26.05
N THR A 83 43.80 -9.39 24.98
CA THR A 83 43.23 -8.61 23.90
C THR A 83 42.49 -9.57 22.96
N LEU A 84 41.20 -9.31 22.73
CA LEU A 84 40.43 -10.03 21.71
C LEU A 84 41.17 -9.92 20.36
N SER A 85 41.33 -11.03 19.65
CA SER A 85 42.04 -11.01 18.37
C SER A 85 41.27 -10.14 17.36
N PRO A 86 41.97 -9.39 16.49
CA PRO A 86 41.34 -8.56 15.47
C PRO A 86 40.32 -9.31 14.60
N ASP A 87 40.55 -10.60 14.36
CA ASP A 87 39.66 -11.47 13.58
C ASP A 87 38.30 -11.67 14.24
N VAL A 88 38.28 -11.87 15.56
CA VAL A 88 37.03 -12.02 16.33
C VAL A 88 36.23 -10.72 16.30
N ILE A 89 36.91 -9.58 16.40
CA ILE A 89 36.26 -8.26 16.31
C ILE A 89 35.64 -8.06 14.93
N ALA A 90 36.33 -8.44 13.85
CA ALA A 90 35.82 -8.33 12.49
C ALA A 90 34.57 -9.21 12.25
N VAL A 91 34.57 -10.44 12.75
CA VAL A 91 33.40 -11.35 12.66
C VAL A 91 32.20 -10.78 13.43
N LEU A 92 32.42 -10.23 14.63
CA LEU A 92 31.34 -9.64 15.42
C LEU A 92 30.73 -8.41 14.75
N ILE A 93 31.57 -7.53 14.17
CA ILE A 93 31.10 -6.34 13.45
C ILE A 93 30.30 -6.73 12.21
N THR A 94 30.81 -7.67 11.40
CA THR A 94 30.12 -8.12 10.19
C THR A 94 28.78 -8.79 10.50
N ALA A 95 28.72 -9.61 11.56
CA ALA A 95 27.49 -10.23 12.03
C ALA A 95 26.46 -9.17 12.49
N ALA A 96 26.89 -8.15 13.24
CA ALA A 96 26.02 -7.06 13.67
C ALA A 96 25.45 -6.26 12.50
N VAL A 97 26.29 -5.92 11.51
CA VAL A 97 25.86 -5.20 10.30
C VAL A 97 24.86 -6.02 9.50
N ALA A 98 25.13 -7.32 9.30
CA ALA A 98 24.22 -8.21 8.58
C ALA A 98 22.86 -8.33 9.29
N PHE A 99 22.86 -8.40 10.62
CA PHE A 99 21.64 -8.45 11.42
C PHE A 99 20.79 -7.17 11.27
N ILE A 100 21.42 -6.00 11.36
CA ILE A 100 20.74 -4.70 11.17
C ILE A 100 20.18 -4.61 9.74
N ALA A 101 20.98 -4.97 8.74
CA ALA A 101 20.57 -4.98 7.34
C ALA A 101 19.34 -5.88 7.13
N ALA A 102 19.35 -7.10 7.69
CA ALA A 102 18.23 -8.03 7.60
C ALA A 102 16.94 -7.44 8.20
N ILE A 103 17.02 -6.79 9.35
CA ILE A 103 15.85 -6.13 9.98
C ILE A 103 15.30 -5.01 9.06
N ILE A 104 16.17 -4.18 8.50
CA ILE A 104 15.77 -3.10 7.58
C ILE A 104 15.10 -3.69 6.33
N THR A 105 15.70 -4.73 5.74
CA THR A 105 15.17 -5.41 4.55
C THR A 105 13.79 -6.01 4.83
N ILE A 106 13.61 -6.72 5.95
CA ILE A 106 12.32 -7.32 6.32
C ILE A 106 11.25 -6.24 6.50
N ARG A 107 11.57 -5.15 7.19
CA ARG A 107 10.62 -4.03 7.38
C ARG A 107 10.23 -3.39 6.06
N SER A 108 11.20 -3.08 5.20
CA SER A 108 10.95 -2.51 3.88
C SER A 108 10.13 -3.45 2.99
N SER A 109 10.43 -4.76 3.03
CA SER A 109 9.68 -5.78 2.29
C SER A 109 8.21 -5.82 2.74
N ARG A 110 7.95 -5.77 4.05
CA ARG A 110 6.58 -5.71 4.59
C ARG A 110 5.85 -4.44 4.15
N ASP A 111 6.51 -3.29 4.17
CA ASP A 111 5.90 -2.03 3.72
C ASP A 111 5.55 -2.05 2.22
N ILE A 112 6.46 -2.55 1.38
CA ILE A 112 6.20 -2.73 -0.07
C ILE A 112 5.02 -3.69 -0.28
N ALA A 113 4.98 -4.80 0.45
CA ALA A 113 3.90 -5.77 0.36
C ALA A 113 2.55 -5.16 0.76
N ARG A 114 2.48 -4.42 1.88
CA ARG A 114 1.25 -3.74 2.32
C ARG A 114 0.72 -2.76 1.28
N ARG A 115 1.61 -2.00 0.66
CA ARG A 115 1.26 -1.03 -0.38
C ARG A 115 0.75 -1.71 -1.64
N LYS A 116 1.43 -2.77 -2.07
CA LYS A 116 1.00 -3.57 -3.22
C LYS A 116 -0.36 -4.22 -2.96
N ASN A 117 -0.54 -4.87 -1.82
CA ASN A 117 -1.80 -5.50 -1.43
C ASN A 117 -2.96 -4.50 -1.42
N ALA A 118 -2.73 -3.28 -0.93
CA ALA A 118 -3.74 -2.22 -0.95
C ALA A 118 -4.12 -1.83 -2.39
N ILE A 119 -3.13 -1.62 -3.27
CA ILE A 119 -3.37 -1.30 -4.68
C ILE A 119 -4.12 -2.43 -5.38
N ASP A 120 -3.71 -3.68 -5.17
CA ASP A 120 -4.32 -4.84 -5.80
C ASP A 120 -5.79 -5.00 -5.35
N ALA A 121 -6.09 -4.79 -4.07
CA ALA A 121 -7.45 -4.81 -3.54
C ALA A 121 -8.34 -3.71 -4.15
N ILE A 122 -7.82 -2.48 -4.23
CA ILE A 122 -8.52 -1.35 -4.85
C ILE A 122 -8.78 -1.63 -6.35
N MET A 123 -7.78 -2.12 -7.06
CA MET A 123 -7.90 -2.44 -8.49
C MET A 123 -8.80 -3.65 -8.74
N ALA A 124 -8.91 -4.58 -7.80
CA ALA A 124 -9.88 -5.66 -7.86
C ALA A 124 -11.31 -5.12 -7.73
N GLY A 125 -11.57 -4.24 -6.75
CA GLY A 125 -12.88 -3.60 -6.60
C GLY A 125 -13.30 -2.77 -7.82
N ARG A 126 -12.36 -2.05 -8.45
CA ARG A 126 -12.63 -1.27 -9.67
C ARG A 126 -13.00 -2.12 -10.90
N ARG A 127 -12.58 -3.39 -10.93
CA ARG A 127 -12.87 -4.33 -12.02
C ARG A 127 -14.05 -5.25 -11.72
N ASP A 128 -14.63 -5.13 -10.53
CA ASP A 128 -15.75 -5.95 -10.10
C ASP A 128 -17.07 -5.32 -10.57
N ASP A 129 -17.65 -5.88 -11.62
CA ASP A 129 -18.91 -5.41 -12.21
C ASP A 129 -20.04 -5.41 -11.18
N LYS A 130 -20.09 -6.42 -10.30
CA LYS A 130 -21.11 -6.52 -9.25
C LYS A 130 -20.95 -5.40 -8.21
N LEU A 131 -19.71 -5.00 -7.92
CA LEU A 131 -19.47 -3.84 -7.05
C LEU A 131 -19.89 -2.52 -7.71
N GLN A 132 -19.66 -2.37 -9.03
CA GLN A 132 -20.12 -1.19 -9.77
C GLN A 132 -21.65 -1.11 -9.81
N GLU A 133 -22.33 -2.23 -10.07
CA GLU A 133 -23.78 -2.34 -10.01
C GLU A 133 -24.32 -2.00 -8.61
N ALA A 134 -23.69 -2.51 -7.56
CA ALA A 134 -24.08 -2.21 -6.20
C ALA A 134 -23.89 -0.72 -5.84
N MET A 135 -22.79 -0.10 -6.28
CA MET A 135 -22.60 1.35 -6.12
C MET A 135 -23.64 2.15 -6.89
N LYS A 136 -24.00 1.72 -8.10
CA LYS A 136 -25.07 2.36 -8.88
C LYS A 136 -26.41 2.27 -8.14
N LYS A 137 -26.76 1.08 -7.64
CA LYS A 137 -28.00 0.86 -6.87
C LYS A 137 -28.04 1.71 -5.60
N MET A 138 -26.94 1.80 -4.85
CA MET A 138 -26.85 2.68 -3.68
C MET A 138 -27.15 4.14 -4.05
N ARG A 139 -26.58 4.65 -5.15
CA ARG A 139 -26.83 6.03 -5.63
C ARG A 139 -28.24 6.23 -6.16
N GLU A 140 -28.85 5.22 -6.78
CA GLU A 140 -30.25 5.27 -7.22
C GLU A 140 -31.21 5.40 -6.03
N ILE A 141 -30.90 4.72 -4.92
CA ILE A 141 -31.67 4.85 -3.67
C ILE A 141 -31.44 6.22 -3.04
N ASP A 142 -30.19 6.69 -2.97
CA ASP A 142 -29.85 7.99 -2.39
C ASP A 142 -30.44 9.16 -3.19
N ALA A 143 -30.47 9.08 -4.52
CA ALA A 143 -31.12 10.09 -5.36
C ALA A 143 -32.65 10.11 -5.19
N ASN A 144 -33.22 9.02 -4.69
CA ASN A 144 -34.64 8.93 -4.39
C ASN A 144 -34.86 9.27 -2.92
N ASP A 145 -34.81 10.58 -2.61
CA ASP A 145 -34.97 11.17 -1.26
C ASP A 145 -36.23 10.70 -0.50
N ALA A 146 -37.17 10.03 -1.19
CA ALA A 146 -38.36 9.45 -0.60
C ALA A 146 -38.10 8.21 0.27
N ILE A 147 -36.99 7.48 0.06
CA ILE A 147 -36.76 6.18 0.72
C ILE A 147 -35.38 6.14 1.39
N SER A 148 -35.37 6.01 2.71
CA SER A 148 -34.13 5.76 3.45
C SER A 148 -33.56 4.36 3.14
N MET A 149 -32.23 4.22 3.19
CA MET A 149 -31.53 2.96 2.94
C MET A 149 -32.03 1.80 3.82
N GLU A 150 -32.39 2.12 5.08
CA GLU A 150 -32.99 1.19 6.03
C GLU A 150 -34.35 0.69 5.55
N THR A 151 -35.24 1.60 5.15
CA THR A 151 -36.59 1.25 4.67
C THR A 151 -36.51 0.43 3.40
N TYR A 152 -35.66 0.83 2.46
CA TYR A 152 -35.45 0.08 1.22
C TYR A 152 -35.05 -1.38 1.52
N TYR A 153 -34.05 -1.60 2.37
CA TYR A 153 -33.54 -2.95 2.60
C TYR A 153 -34.51 -3.85 3.39
N PHE A 154 -35.19 -3.32 4.40
CA PHE A 154 -36.04 -4.14 5.29
C PHE A 154 -37.49 -4.25 4.83
N ALA A 155 -38.05 -3.22 4.18
CA ALA A 155 -39.45 -3.19 3.76
C ALA A 155 -39.64 -3.70 2.32
N ASN A 156 -38.66 -3.51 1.43
CA ASN A 156 -38.75 -3.96 0.04
C ASN A 156 -38.25 -5.42 -0.10
N VAL A 157 -39.01 -6.36 0.46
CA VAL A 157 -38.62 -7.78 0.52
C VAL A 157 -38.61 -8.43 -0.87
N GLU A 158 -39.34 -7.87 -1.83
CA GLU A 158 -39.45 -8.38 -3.21
C GLU A 158 -38.16 -8.15 -4.02
N ASP A 159 -37.45 -7.04 -3.79
CA ASP A 159 -36.18 -6.72 -4.47
C ASP A 159 -34.99 -7.45 -3.82
N LYS A 160 -34.98 -8.78 -3.97
CA LYS A 160 -33.90 -9.64 -3.43
C LYS A 160 -32.53 -9.30 -4.02
N ASP A 161 -32.49 -8.97 -5.30
CA ASP A 161 -31.24 -8.67 -6.02
C ASP A 161 -30.63 -7.35 -5.54
N GLY A 162 -31.43 -6.30 -5.41
CA GLY A 162 -30.97 -5.01 -4.89
C GLY A 162 -30.48 -5.10 -3.44
N ARG A 163 -31.15 -5.89 -2.59
CA ARG A 163 -30.67 -6.17 -1.22
C ARG A 163 -29.35 -6.93 -1.22
N SER A 164 -29.22 -7.95 -2.08
CA SER A 164 -27.97 -8.71 -2.24
C SER A 164 -26.82 -7.83 -2.70
N LEU A 165 -27.07 -6.90 -3.61
CA LEU A 165 -26.09 -5.90 -4.06
C LEU A 165 -25.64 -4.98 -2.92
N LEU A 166 -26.57 -4.45 -2.10
CA LEU A 166 -26.20 -3.61 -0.96
C LEU A 166 -25.35 -4.35 0.09
N LEU A 167 -25.69 -5.60 0.39
CA LEU A 167 -24.86 -6.44 1.27
C LEU A 167 -23.47 -6.68 0.65
N TYR A 168 -23.41 -6.94 -0.65
CA TYR A 168 -22.15 -7.13 -1.35
C TYR A 168 -21.25 -5.89 -1.25
N LEU A 169 -21.83 -4.70 -1.44
CA LEU A 169 -21.14 -3.42 -1.28
C LEU A 169 -20.56 -3.25 0.14
N LEU A 170 -21.39 -3.48 1.15
CA LEU A 170 -20.98 -3.33 2.55
C LEU A 170 -19.91 -4.35 2.94
N ASN A 171 -20.05 -5.60 2.53
CA ASN A 171 -19.06 -6.64 2.77
C ASN A 171 -17.72 -6.31 2.09
N HIS A 172 -17.75 -5.75 0.87
CA HIS A 172 -16.54 -5.33 0.18
C HIS A 172 -15.78 -4.26 0.97
N TYR A 173 -16.47 -3.17 1.37
CA TYR A 173 -15.81 -2.09 2.11
C TYR A 173 -15.45 -2.49 3.54
N GLU A 174 -16.22 -3.35 4.20
CA GLU A 174 -15.82 -3.92 5.49
C GLU A 174 -14.51 -4.71 5.36
N ASN A 175 -14.37 -5.55 4.33
CA ASN A 175 -13.14 -6.30 4.09
C ASN A 175 -11.94 -5.38 3.82
N ILE A 176 -12.13 -4.28 3.09
CA ILE A 176 -11.09 -3.26 2.92
C ILE A 176 -10.71 -2.66 4.29
N CYS A 177 -11.70 -2.30 5.12
CA CYS A 177 -11.47 -1.70 6.42
C CYS A 177 -10.78 -2.66 7.40
N VAL A 178 -11.17 -3.94 7.41
CA VAL A 178 -10.49 -5.03 8.13
C VAL A 178 -9.01 -5.10 7.71
N GLY A 179 -8.72 -5.04 6.42
CA GLY A 179 -7.35 -5.09 5.91
C GLY A 179 -6.52 -3.87 6.33
N VAL A 180 -7.12 -2.69 6.41
CA VAL A 180 -6.46 -1.47 6.93
C VAL A 180 -6.19 -1.61 8.43
N ASN A 181 -7.22 -1.96 9.22
CA ASN A 181 -7.15 -2.02 10.68
C ASN A 181 -6.17 -3.08 11.19
N ASN A 182 -6.01 -4.19 10.45
CA ASN A 182 -5.03 -5.23 10.75
C ASN A 182 -3.63 -4.99 10.16
N GLY A 183 -3.40 -3.85 9.51
CA GLY A 183 -2.11 -3.51 8.92
C GLY A 183 -1.71 -4.40 7.73
N ILE A 184 -2.67 -5.01 7.05
CA ILE A 184 -2.46 -5.75 5.79
C ILE A 184 -2.35 -4.75 4.63
N PHE A 185 -3.12 -3.67 4.69
CA PHE A 185 -3.08 -2.58 3.73
C PHE A 185 -2.37 -1.35 4.30
N ASP A 186 -1.75 -0.57 3.44
CA ASP A 186 -1.23 0.75 3.77
C ASP A 186 -2.41 1.75 3.82
N GLU A 187 -2.73 2.27 5.01
CA GLU A 187 -3.88 3.15 5.24
C GLU A 187 -3.82 4.41 4.38
N GLU A 188 -2.64 4.97 4.15
CA GLU A 188 -2.48 6.20 3.35
C GLU A 188 -2.84 5.97 1.88
N ILE A 189 -2.50 4.81 1.32
CA ILE A 189 -2.88 4.45 -0.04
C ILE A 189 -4.40 4.28 -0.14
N VAL A 190 -5.00 3.53 0.77
CA VAL A 190 -6.45 3.29 0.77
C VAL A 190 -7.21 4.59 0.98
N LYS A 191 -6.79 5.41 1.93
CA LYS A 191 -7.40 6.72 2.20
C LYS A 191 -7.31 7.64 0.98
N ARG A 192 -6.17 7.74 0.30
CA ARG A 192 -6.08 8.59 -0.91
C ARG A 192 -6.97 8.11 -2.05
N ALA A 193 -7.18 6.81 -2.18
CA ALA A 193 -7.99 6.24 -3.26
C ALA A 193 -9.49 6.24 -2.98
N GLU A 194 -9.88 5.88 -1.75
CA GLU A 194 -11.25 5.47 -1.41
C GLU A 194 -11.89 6.35 -0.31
N HIS A 195 -11.24 7.41 0.17
CA HIS A 195 -11.76 8.25 1.27
C HIS A 195 -13.18 8.73 1.05
N THR A 196 -13.47 9.33 -0.11
CA THR A 196 -14.82 9.82 -0.42
C THR A 196 -15.83 8.68 -0.49
N ILE A 197 -15.44 7.54 -1.07
CA ILE A 197 -16.35 6.42 -1.26
C ILE A 197 -16.69 5.77 0.08
N ILE A 198 -15.69 5.44 0.90
CA ILE A 198 -15.90 4.87 2.24
C ILE A 198 -16.75 5.79 3.12
N LYS A 199 -16.52 7.11 3.06
CA LYS A 199 -17.36 8.08 3.78
C LYS A 199 -18.80 8.07 3.29
N ASN A 200 -19.02 8.09 1.98
CA ASN A 200 -20.37 8.09 1.39
C ASN A 200 -21.10 6.79 1.72
N VAL A 201 -20.44 5.63 1.54
CA VAL A 201 -21.00 4.32 1.89
C VAL A 201 -21.38 4.27 3.36
N ARG A 202 -20.50 4.74 4.26
CA ARG A 202 -20.86 4.84 5.69
C ARG A 202 -22.08 5.72 5.88
N THR A 203 -22.08 6.95 5.39
CA THR A 203 -23.17 7.92 5.64
C THR A 203 -24.51 7.37 5.17
N MET A 204 -24.57 6.82 3.95
CA MET A 204 -25.79 6.29 3.36
C MET A 204 -26.27 5.01 4.03
N CYS A 205 -25.34 4.11 4.39
CA CYS A 205 -25.68 2.81 4.97
C CYS A 205 -25.74 2.82 6.49
N LEU A 206 -25.41 3.92 7.18
CA LEU A 206 -25.43 3.99 8.64
C LEU A 206 -26.80 3.63 9.23
N PRO A 207 -27.95 4.14 8.72
CA PRO A 207 -29.27 3.77 9.24
C PRO A 207 -29.54 2.26 9.13
N LEU A 208 -29.13 1.66 8.01
CA LEU A 208 -29.23 0.22 7.78
C LEU A 208 -28.39 -0.58 8.78
N ILE A 209 -27.12 -0.21 8.96
CA ILE A 209 -26.17 -0.87 9.87
C ILE A 209 -26.70 -0.80 11.31
N GLU A 210 -27.15 0.38 11.74
CA GLU A 210 -27.66 0.57 13.10
C GLU A 210 -28.96 -0.22 13.36
N LYS A 211 -29.87 -0.31 12.37
CA LYS A 211 -31.05 -1.18 12.52
C LYS A 211 -30.67 -2.66 12.61
N ALA A 212 -29.71 -3.11 11.79
CA ALA A 212 -29.21 -4.49 11.86
C ALA A 212 -28.59 -4.80 13.24
N ARG A 213 -27.77 -3.90 13.78
CA ARG A 213 -27.19 -4.02 15.13
C ARG A 213 -28.25 -4.12 16.22
N ARG A 214 -29.31 -3.28 16.15
CA ARG A 214 -30.43 -3.33 17.09
C ARG A 214 -31.22 -4.63 16.99
N GLY A 215 -31.40 -5.19 15.79
CA GLY A 215 -32.15 -6.43 15.57
C GLY A 215 -31.47 -7.66 16.14
N GLU A 216 -30.13 -7.74 16.03
CA GLU A 216 -29.36 -8.92 16.44
C GLU A 216 -28.67 -8.77 17.82
N ASN A 217 -28.85 -7.64 18.52
CA ASN A 217 -28.11 -7.29 19.74
C ASN A 217 -26.58 -7.39 19.59
N SER A 218 -26.07 -7.20 18.37
CA SER A 218 -24.64 -7.31 18.07
C SER A 218 -24.09 -5.96 17.62
N THR A 219 -23.01 -5.52 18.27
CA THR A 219 -22.31 -4.27 17.94
C THR A 219 -21.24 -4.47 16.86
N THR A 220 -21.02 -5.70 16.38
CA THR A 220 -19.90 -6.03 15.50
C THR A 220 -20.19 -5.83 14.02
N PHE A 221 -21.46 -5.72 13.62
CA PHE A 221 -21.83 -5.54 12.21
C PHE A 221 -21.22 -4.29 11.62
N PHE A 222 -20.41 -4.44 10.57
CA PHE A 222 -19.79 -3.34 9.83
C PHE A 222 -19.05 -2.34 10.75
N ARG A 223 -18.47 -2.86 11.83
CA ARG A 223 -17.78 -2.06 12.85
C ARG A 223 -16.51 -1.44 12.26
N GLU A 224 -15.73 -2.22 11.52
CA GLU A 224 -14.43 -1.78 11.01
C GLU A 224 -14.62 -0.62 10.01
N LEU A 225 -15.65 -0.69 9.16
CA LEU A 225 -16.09 0.41 8.29
C LEU A 225 -16.44 1.68 9.07
N THR A 226 -17.24 1.53 10.13
CA THR A 226 -17.70 2.66 10.94
C THR A 226 -16.53 3.33 11.66
N GLU A 227 -15.63 2.53 12.23
CA GLU A 227 -14.44 3.00 12.95
C GLU A 227 -13.46 3.70 12.01
N LEU A 228 -13.11 3.08 10.88
CA LEU A 228 -12.15 3.64 9.93
C LEU A 228 -12.62 5.00 9.40
N ALA A 229 -13.88 5.09 8.98
CA ALA A 229 -14.44 6.33 8.49
C ALA A 229 -14.48 7.42 9.58
N THR A 230 -14.78 7.06 10.83
CA THR A 230 -14.73 7.99 11.98
C THR A 230 -13.30 8.48 12.24
N ARG A 231 -12.28 7.62 12.09
CA ARG A 231 -10.87 8.05 12.16
C ARG A 231 -10.52 9.03 11.06
N TRP A 232 -11.05 8.83 9.85
CA TRP A 232 -10.83 9.73 8.72
C TRP A 232 -11.60 11.04 8.83
N ASP A 233 -12.75 11.07 9.50
CA ASP A 233 -13.46 12.32 9.83
C ASP A 233 -12.62 13.21 10.78
N LYS A 234 -11.92 12.60 11.75
CA LYS A 234 -11.02 13.31 12.67
C LYS A 234 -9.73 13.80 12.00
N LYS A 235 -9.31 13.15 10.92
CA LYS A 235 -8.10 13.46 10.16
C LYS A 235 -8.45 13.49 8.67
N PRO A 236 -9.06 14.57 8.16
CA PRO A 236 -9.42 14.65 6.75
C PRO A 236 -8.17 14.54 5.86
N LEU A 237 -8.37 14.21 4.58
CA LEU A 237 -7.29 14.27 3.60
C LEU A 237 -6.74 15.70 3.52
N GLU A 238 -5.44 15.86 3.74
CA GLU A 238 -4.78 17.12 3.39
C GLU A 238 -4.86 17.29 1.87
N ARG A 239 -5.31 18.46 1.42
CA ARG A 239 -5.22 18.83 0.01
C ARG A 239 -3.76 18.75 -0.42
N ASP A 240 -3.54 18.18 -1.60
CA ASP A 240 -2.24 18.24 -2.25
C ASP A 240 -1.83 19.72 -2.45
N GLN A 241 -0.53 19.96 -2.61
CA GLN A 241 -0.01 21.32 -2.77
C GLN A 241 -0.68 22.06 -3.93
N ALA A 242 -1.04 21.33 -5.00
CA ALA A 242 -1.77 21.86 -6.14
C ALA A 242 -3.23 22.25 -5.80
N GLY A 243 -3.93 21.46 -4.97
CA GLY A 243 -5.27 21.76 -4.48
C GLY A 243 -5.31 22.95 -3.52
N LYS A 244 -4.26 23.14 -2.71
CA LYS A 244 -4.09 24.35 -1.87
C LYS A 244 -3.95 25.60 -2.75
N ILE A 245 -3.14 25.53 -3.82
CA ILE A 245 -2.97 26.63 -4.78
C ILE A 245 -4.28 26.94 -5.51
N ARG A 246 -5.01 25.92 -6.00
CA ARG A 246 -6.31 26.13 -6.67
C ARG A 246 -7.36 26.78 -5.77
N GLN A 247 -7.43 26.39 -4.50
CA GLN A 247 -8.34 27.00 -3.54
C GLN A 247 -7.94 28.45 -3.22
N ALA A 248 -6.64 28.71 -3.05
CA ALA A 248 -6.15 30.06 -2.81
C ALA A 248 -6.50 30.97 -3.99
N ILE A 249 -6.34 30.49 -5.22
CA ILE A 249 -6.72 31.22 -6.44
C ILE A 249 -8.25 31.44 -6.48
N SER A 250 -9.08 30.42 -6.21
CA SER A 250 -10.55 30.58 -6.22
C SER A 250 -11.12 31.41 -5.06
N ALA A 251 -10.30 31.75 -4.07
CA ALA A 251 -10.69 32.64 -2.96
C ALA A 251 -10.25 34.09 -3.20
N ILE A 252 -9.44 34.34 -4.22
CA ILE A 252 -8.93 35.67 -4.61
C ILE A 252 -9.78 36.27 -5.76
N PHE A 253 -10.41 35.41 -6.57
CA PHE A 253 -11.33 35.78 -7.65
C PHE A 253 -12.77 35.47 -7.26
#